data_AF-A0A919XB24-F1
#
_entry.id   AF-A0A919XB24-F1
#
_cell.length_a   1.000
_cell.length_b   1.000
_cell.length_c   1.000
_cell.angle_alpha   90.00
_cell.angle_beta   90.00
_cell.angle_gamma   90.00
#
_symmetry.space_group_name_H-M   'P 1'
#
loop_
_entity.id
_entity.type
_entity.pdbx_description
1 polymer ?
#
loop_
_entity_poly.entity_id
_entity_poly.type
_entity_poly.pdbx_seq_one_letter_code
_entity_poly.pdbx_strand_id
1 'polypeptide(L)'
;MFVDQVSVYVKAGDGGNGLVAYRREKYVPLGGPAGGDGGDGGDVVFKVDEGLNTLMDFRYNRHFKAKRGENGMSKNQHGRNASPLTVSVPPGTTVIDEDTNQVIADLTVHGQEAVIARGGRGGRGNSRFATPRNPAPDFAENGEPGEERNIKVELKLIADVGLVGFPSVGKSTFLSVVSAAKPKIADYHFTTLAPNLGVVDTGDGRSFVLADLPGLIEGAHEGVGLGHQFLRHVERTRVIIHVIDMAGTEGRAPFEDYQKINNELREYDEKLMNRPQVIAANKMDMPDAEENLKKFKEQIEDDIPVFPISTLTKSGLRDLLYTVADLLEKIPKNTDEIEDTDETVVYRYQKEDKGFEISRDDDGAFVLTGPRIEKLFKMTDFNRDEAVRRFARQMRTMGVDDELRKRGAEDGDTIRILQFEFEFVE
;
A
#
# COMPACT_ATOMS: atom_id res chain seq x y z
N MET A 1 -5.28 14.27 12.75
CA MET A 1 -5.77 14.53 11.38
C MET A 1 -5.59 13.24 10.61
N PHE A 2 -6.60 12.38 10.48
CA PHE A 2 -6.44 11.08 9.78
C PHE A 2 -6.11 11.29 8.31
N VAL A 3 -5.17 10.51 7.80
CA VAL A 3 -4.76 10.54 6.40
C VAL A 3 -4.93 9.11 5.89
N ASP A 4 -5.95 8.96 5.05
CA ASP A 4 -6.38 7.75 4.36
C ASP A 4 -5.62 7.57 3.04
N GLN A 5 -5.18 8.67 2.43
CA GLN A 5 -4.43 8.66 1.19
C GLN A 5 -3.19 9.55 1.29
N VAL A 6 -2.02 9.00 0.91
CA VAL A 6 -0.77 9.75 0.82
C VAL A 6 -0.01 9.41 -0.46
N SER A 7 0.39 10.44 -1.20
CA SER A 7 1.38 10.33 -2.27
C SER A 7 2.79 10.41 -1.68
N VAL A 8 3.60 9.39 -1.96
CA VAL A 8 5.00 9.31 -1.53
C VAL A 8 5.90 8.91 -2.68
N TYR A 9 7.14 9.38 -2.64
CA TYR A 9 8.17 8.99 -3.58
C TYR A 9 9.01 7.87 -2.97
N VAL A 10 9.15 6.78 -3.72
CA VAL A 10 10.01 5.65 -3.34
C VAL A 10 11.13 5.49 -4.35
N LYS A 11 12.35 5.28 -3.83
CA LYS A 11 13.51 4.96 -4.63
C LYS A 11 14.30 3.82 -4.00
N ALA A 12 14.47 2.75 -4.75
CA ALA A 12 15.34 1.65 -4.36
C ALA A 12 16.82 2.04 -4.49
N GLY A 13 17.68 1.27 -3.84
CA GLY A 13 19.12 1.51 -3.88
C GLY A 13 19.67 1.24 -5.28
N ASP A 14 20.58 2.09 -5.75
CA ASP A 14 21.34 1.78 -6.96
C ASP A 14 22.33 0.64 -6.66
N GLY A 15 22.73 -0.11 -7.69
CA GLY A 15 23.83 -1.06 -7.60
C GLY A 15 25.17 -0.36 -7.35
N GLY A 16 26.09 -1.07 -6.71
CA GLY A 16 27.49 -0.68 -6.65
C GLY A 16 28.15 -0.81 -8.02
N ASN A 17 29.13 0.04 -8.31
CA ASN A 17 29.91 -0.07 -9.55
C ASN A 17 30.89 -1.23 -9.48
N GLY A 18 31.07 -1.94 -10.59
CA GLY A 18 32.20 -2.83 -10.77
C GLY A 18 33.50 -2.03 -10.87
N LEU A 19 34.61 -2.63 -10.45
CA LEU A 19 35.92 -1.99 -10.51
C LEU A 19 36.72 -2.49 -11.73
N VAL A 20 37.50 -1.58 -12.33
CA VAL A 20 38.62 -1.95 -13.18
C VAL A 20 39.89 -2.00 -12.34
N ALA A 21 40.44 -3.19 -12.12
CA ALA A 21 41.70 -3.34 -11.40
C ALA A 21 42.55 -4.45 -12.02
N TYR A 22 43.84 -4.45 -11.70
CA TYR A 22 44.80 -5.46 -12.16
C TYR A 22 45.68 -5.91 -11.00
N ARG A 23 46.12 -7.16 -11.04
CA ARG A 23 47.08 -7.68 -10.06
C ARG A 23 48.43 -6.99 -10.25
N ARG A 24 49.02 -6.51 -9.16
CA ARG A 24 50.37 -5.92 -9.15
C ARG A 24 51.22 -6.67 -8.13
N GLU A 25 52.23 -7.37 -8.62
CA GLU A 25 53.16 -8.15 -7.81
C GLU A 25 54.60 -7.84 -8.23
N LYS A 26 55.54 -7.88 -7.28
CA LYS A 26 56.93 -7.41 -7.45
C LYS A 26 57.70 -8.09 -8.60
N TYR A 27 57.22 -9.24 -9.10
CA TYR A 27 57.83 -10.00 -10.20
C TYR A 27 56.85 -10.33 -11.34
N VAL A 28 55.67 -9.71 -11.35
CA VAL A 28 54.63 -9.92 -12.38
C VAL A 28 54.29 -8.56 -12.99
N PRO A 29 54.95 -8.17 -14.10
CA PRO A 29 54.77 -6.83 -14.69
C PRO A 29 53.38 -6.62 -15.30
N LEU A 30 52.74 -7.67 -15.81
CA LEU A 30 51.40 -7.65 -16.39
C LEU A 30 50.51 -8.68 -15.69
N GLY A 31 50.00 -8.33 -14.52
CA GLY A 31 49.05 -9.17 -13.80
C GLY A 31 47.67 -9.14 -14.45
N GLY A 32 46.95 -10.25 -14.37
CA GLY A 32 45.57 -10.36 -14.85
C GLY A 32 44.59 -9.43 -14.11
N PRO A 33 43.34 -9.33 -14.60
CA PRO A 33 42.32 -8.49 -14.00
C PRO A 33 42.02 -8.90 -12.55
N ALA A 34 41.72 -7.90 -11.73
CA ALA A 34 41.56 -8.01 -10.29
C ALA A 34 40.43 -7.11 -9.75
N GLY A 35 39.53 -6.65 -10.62
CA GLY A 35 38.41 -5.81 -10.23
C GLY A 35 37.21 -6.67 -9.82
N GLY A 36 36.73 -6.46 -8.60
CA GLY A 36 35.51 -7.09 -8.12
C GLY A 36 34.24 -6.45 -8.69
N ASP A 37 33.16 -7.23 -8.68
CA ASP A 37 31.78 -6.78 -8.90
C ASP A 37 31.29 -5.87 -7.76
N GLY A 38 30.40 -4.93 -8.07
CA GLY A 38 29.64 -4.18 -7.07
C GLY A 38 28.53 -5.04 -6.45
N GLY A 39 28.08 -4.63 -5.27
CA GLY A 39 26.94 -5.25 -4.59
C GLY A 39 25.60 -4.71 -5.10
N ASP A 40 24.54 -5.47 -4.86
CA ASP A 40 23.18 -5.07 -5.22
C ASP A 40 22.65 -3.97 -4.29
N GLY A 41 21.84 -3.07 -4.84
CA GLY A 41 21.12 -2.06 -4.09
C GLY A 41 19.98 -2.65 -3.26
N GLY A 42 19.59 -1.96 -2.19
CA GLY A 42 18.51 -2.41 -1.31
C GLY A 42 17.14 -2.17 -1.94
N ASP A 43 16.24 -3.13 -1.80
CA ASP A 43 14.83 -2.97 -2.18
C ASP A 43 14.10 -1.99 -1.23
N VAL A 44 12.98 -1.44 -1.68
CA VAL A 44 11.98 -0.82 -0.80
C VAL A 44 10.83 -1.80 -0.63
N VAL A 45 10.63 -2.26 0.61
CA VAL A 45 9.65 -3.29 0.97
C VAL A 45 8.63 -2.69 1.92
N PHE A 46 7.35 -2.85 1.65
CA PHE A 46 6.30 -2.50 2.60
C PHE A 46 5.91 -3.75 3.37
N LYS A 47 5.74 -3.61 4.68
CA LYS A 47 5.40 -4.70 5.59
C LYS A 47 4.19 -4.35 6.44
N VAL A 48 3.22 -5.24 6.53
CA VAL A 48 2.05 -5.03 7.38
C VAL A 48 2.43 -5.15 8.86
N ASP A 49 2.12 -4.11 9.62
CA ASP A 49 2.21 -4.06 11.07
C ASP A 49 0.83 -3.78 11.66
N GLU A 50 0.35 -4.70 12.50
CA GLU A 50 -0.97 -4.58 13.13
C GLU A 50 -1.03 -3.51 14.23
N GLY A 51 0.13 -3.05 14.73
CA GLY A 51 0.19 -1.94 15.67
C GLY A 51 -0.08 -0.58 15.02
N LEU A 52 -0.12 -0.51 13.69
CA LEU A 52 -0.37 0.71 12.94
C LEU A 52 -1.81 0.76 12.44
N ASN A 53 -2.47 1.89 12.71
CA ASN A 53 -3.87 2.12 12.32
C ASN A 53 -4.05 3.31 11.36
N THR A 54 -2.98 4.04 11.02
CA THR A 54 -3.06 5.26 10.20
C THR A 54 -1.83 5.41 9.30
N LEU A 55 -1.94 6.16 8.19
CA LEU A 55 -0.81 6.51 7.32
C LEU A 55 -0.16 7.86 7.71
N MET A 56 -0.25 8.29 8.96
CA MET A 56 0.29 9.59 9.39
C MET A 56 1.79 9.72 9.18
N ASP A 57 2.54 8.64 9.35
CA ASP A 57 4.00 8.64 9.21
C ASP A 57 4.43 8.97 7.77
N PHE A 58 3.65 8.53 6.78
CA PHE A 58 3.86 8.81 5.35
C PHE A 58 3.65 10.29 5.03
N ARG A 59 2.87 11.02 5.83
CA ARG A 59 2.67 12.45 5.63
C ARG A 59 3.88 13.27 6.08
N TYR A 60 4.54 12.86 7.16
CA TYR A 60 5.76 13.49 7.66
C TYR A 60 6.98 13.07 6.85
N ASN A 61 7.03 11.80 6.43
CA ASN A 61 8.09 11.28 5.58
C ASN A 61 7.57 10.85 4.21
N ARG A 62 7.71 11.75 3.23
CA ARG A 62 7.24 11.51 1.85
C ARG A 62 8.29 10.86 0.94
N HIS A 63 9.51 10.63 1.42
CA HIS A 63 10.59 10.10 0.59
C HIS A 63 11.23 8.88 1.25
N PHE A 64 11.05 7.71 0.64
CA PHE A 64 11.67 6.48 1.10
C PHE A 64 12.77 6.08 0.13
N LYS A 65 14.02 6.15 0.58
CA LYS A 65 15.21 5.85 -0.23
C LYS A 65 16.00 4.72 0.39
N ALA A 66 16.08 3.59 -0.29
CA ALA A 66 16.91 2.47 0.15
C ALA A 66 18.40 2.73 -0.11
N LYS A 67 19.26 1.98 0.56
CA LYS A 67 20.72 2.18 0.48
C LYS A 67 21.28 1.61 -0.81
N ARG A 68 22.26 2.31 -1.39
CA ARG A 68 23.05 1.86 -2.52
C ARG A 68 23.95 0.66 -2.13
N GLY A 69 24.14 -0.28 -3.05
CA GLY A 69 25.15 -1.34 -2.91
C GLY A 69 26.59 -0.80 -2.92
N GLU A 70 27.52 -1.51 -2.29
CA GLU A 70 28.93 -1.08 -2.25
C GLU A 70 29.63 -1.34 -3.58
N ASN A 71 30.60 -0.50 -3.93
CA ASN A 71 31.41 -0.71 -5.13
C ASN A 71 32.32 -1.93 -4.98
N GLY A 72 32.65 -2.54 -6.10
CA GLY A 72 33.70 -3.54 -6.18
C GLY A 72 35.06 -2.95 -5.80
N MET A 73 35.94 -3.81 -5.30
CA MET A 73 37.26 -3.45 -4.81
C MET A 73 38.35 -4.21 -5.56
N SER A 74 39.59 -3.78 -5.37
CA SER A 74 40.76 -4.47 -5.93
C SER A 74 40.89 -5.89 -5.35
N LYS A 75 41.75 -6.72 -5.95
CA LYS A 75 41.99 -8.11 -5.51
C LYS A 75 40.73 -9.00 -5.62
N ASN A 76 39.87 -8.72 -6.60
CA ASN A 76 38.61 -9.42 -6.83
C ASN A 76 37.66 -9.41 -5.63
N GLN A 77 37.75 -8.37 -4.79
CA GLN A 77 36.84 -8.22 -3.65
C GLN A 77 35.52 -7.62 -4.12
N HIS A 78 34.43 -8.34 -3.91
CA HIS A 78 33.09 -7.91 -4.27
C HIS A 78 32.53 -6.92 -3.25
N GLY A 79 31.75 -5.94 -3.73
CA GLY A 79 30.99 -5.04 -2.88
C GLY A 79 29.86 -5.78 -2.16
N ARG A 80 29.54 -5.33 -0.94
CA ARG A 80 28.43 -5.89 -0.16
C ARG A 80 27.07 -5.42 -0.69
N ASN A 81 26.10 -6.32 -0.68
CA ASN A 81 24.70 -5.98 -0.97
C ASN A 81 24.14 -5.09 0.14
N ALA A 82 23.33 -4.10 -0.25
CA ALA A 82 22.63 -3.25 0.69
C ALA A 82 21.40 -3.95 1.27
N SER A 83 21.13 -3.69 2.55
CA SER A 83 19.92 -4.19 3.21
C SER A 83 18.68 -3.47 2.65
N PRO A 84 17.55 -4.18 2.49
CA PRO A 84 16.29 -3.55 2.08
C PRO A 84 15.83 -2.51 3.10
N LEU A 85 15.12 -1.50 2.62
CA LEU A 85 14.38 -0.55 3.44
C LEU A 85 12.97 -1.09 3.65
N THR A 86 12.69 -1.60 4.85
CA THR A 86 11.35 -2.02 5.25
C THR A 86 10.57 -0.83 5.81
N VAL A 87 9.38 -0.57 5.26
CA VAL A 87 8.45 0.46 5.73
C VAL A 87 7.20 -0.22 6.25
N SER A 88 6.88 0.00 7.52
CA SER A 88 5.68 -0.57 8.13
C SER A 88 4.42 0.17 7.66
N VAL A 89 3.37 -0.58 7.34
CA VAL A 89 2.06 -0.05 6.96
C VAL A 89 0.94 -0.73 7.76
N PRO A 90 -0.18 -0.04 8.02
CA PRO A 90 -1.39 -0.66 8.56
C PRO A 90 -1.92 -1.81 7.67
N PRO A 91 -2.64 -2.78 8.24
CA PRO A 91 -3.40 -3.76 7.46
C PRO A 91 -4.50 -3.06 6.64
N GLY A 92 -4.76 -3.54 5.43
CA GLY A 92 -5.70 -2.94 4.48
C GLY A 92 -5.06 -1.83 3.62
N THR A 93 -3.73 -1.77 3.54
CA THR A 93 -3.04 -0.77 2.73
C THR A 93 -2.91 -1.23 1.28
N THR A 94 -3.47 -0.46 0.36
CA THR A 94 -3.29 -0.65 -1.08
C THR A 94 -2.25 0.35 -1.59
N VAL A 95 -1.26 -0.15 -2.35
CA VAL A 95 -0.22 0.67 -2.97
C VAL A 95 -0.47 0.73 -4.48
N ILE A 96 -0.60 1.95 -5.00
CA ILE A 96 -0.90 2.22 -6.40
C ILE A 96 0.26 3.04 -6.99
N ASP A 97 0.69 2.69 -8.19
CA ASP A 97 1.64 3.47 -8.97
C ASP A 97 0.93 4.71 -9.56
N GLU A 98 1.43 5.92 -9.28
CA GLU A 98 0.75 7.16 -9.71
C GLU A 98 0.81 7.38 -11.22
N ASP A 99 1.87 6.93 -11.87
CA ASP A 99 2.09 7.15 -13.30
C ASP A 99 1.22 6.20 -14.14
N THR A 100 1.07 4.95 -13.69
CA THR A 100 0.34 3.91 -14.42
C THR A 100 -1.07 3.63 -13.88
N ASN A 101 -1.41 4.14 -12.69
CA ASN A 101 -2.62 3.80 -11.93
C ASN A 101 -2.81 2.29 -11.67
N GLN A 102 -1.72 1.51 -11.71
CA GLN A 102 -1.75 0.08 -11.44
C GLN A 102 -1.56 -0.19 -9.96
N VAL A 103 -2.32 -1.15 -9.43
CA VAL A 103 -2.13 -1.63 -8.06
C VAL A 103 -0.85 -2.46 -8.03
N ILE A 104 0.14 -2.00 -7.25
CA ILE A 104 1.41 -2.69 -7.03
C ILE A 104 1.23 -3.81 -6.00
N ALA A 105 0.55 -3.50 -4.90
CA ALA A 105 0.33 -4.44 -3.81
C ALA A 105 -0.96 -4.11 -3.05
N ASP A 106 -1.63 -5.15 -2.55
CA ASP A 106 -2.69 -5.03 -1.54
C ASP A 106 -2.25 -5.78 -0.29
N LEU A 107 -2.04 -5.04 0.80
CA LEU A 107 -1.40 -5.50 2.02
C LEU A 107 -2.44 -5.60 3.13
N THR A 108 -2.91 -6.81 3.39
CA THR A 108 -4.06 -7.09 4.27
C THR A 108 -3.67 -7.88 5.51
N VAL A 109 -2.78 -8.86 5.39
CA VAL A 109 -2.45 -9.82 6.45
C VAL A 109 -1.22 -9.35 7.24
N HIS A 110 -1.22 -9.54 8.55
CA HIS A 110 -0.06 -9.23 9.39
C HIS A 110 1.23 -9.89 8.90
N GLY A 111 2.31 -9.12 8.87
CA GLY A 111 3.61 -9.61 8.42
C GLY A 111 3.71 -9.86 6.92
N GLN A 112 2.65 -9.63 6.14
CA GLN A 112 2.71 -9.66 4.68
C GLN A 112 3.68 -8.57 4.19
N GLU A 113 4.56 -8.97 3.26
CA GLU A 113 5.58 -8.09 2.68
C GLU A 113 5.38 -8.00 1.17
N ALA A 114 5.54 -6.79 0.62
CA ALA A 114 5.57 -6.57 -0.82
C ALA A 114 6.73 -5.66 -1.22
N VAL A 115 7.45 -6.04 -2.27
CA VAL A 115 8.51 -5.21 -2.86
C VAL A 115 7.86 -4.13 -3.71
N ILE A 116 7.97 -2.88 -3.29
CA ILE A 116 7.38 -1.74 -3.98
C ILE A 116 8.31 -1.17 -5.05
N ALA A 117 9.63 -1.19 -4.78
CA ALA A 117 10.65 -0.82 -5.75
C ALA A 117 11.87 -1.74 -5.60
N ARG A 118 12.35 -2.29 -6.71
CA ARG A 118 13.50 -3.21 -6.74
C ARG A 118 14.83 -2.47 -6.81
N GLY A 119 15.80 -2.93 -6.03
CA GLY A 119 17.17 -2.47 -6.02
C GLY A 119 17.88 -2.77 -7.34
N GLY A 120 18.76 -1.87 -7.74
CA GLY A 120 19.58 -2.05 -8.92
C GLY A 120 20.65 -3.12 -8.69
N ARG A 121 20.87 -3.96 -9.69
CA ARG A 121 21.93 -4.96 -9.68
C ARG A 121 23.32 -4.32 -9.62
N GLY A 122 24.23 -4.96 -8.88
CA GLY A 122 25.66 -4.61 -8.87
C GLY A 122 26.32 -4.74 -10.25
N GLY A 123 27.14 -3.74 -10.60
CA GLY A 123 27.91 -3.71 -11.83
C GLY A 123 29.06 -4.73 -11.80
N ARG A 124 29.29 -5.41 -12.92
CA ARG A 124 30.39 -6.39 -13.04
C ARG A 124 31.76 -5.72 -13.15
N GLY A 125 32.74 -6.23 -12.42
CA GLY A 125 34.13 -5.79 -12.51
C GLY A 125 34.83 -6.29 -13.77
N ASN A 126 36.01 -5.76 -14.08
CA ASN A 126 36.74 -6.12 -15.30
C ASN A 126 37.12 -7.61 -15.37
N SER A 127 37.27 -8.27 -14.22
CA SER A 127 37.53 -9.71 -14.13
C SER A 127 36.44 -10.58 -14.75
N ARG A 128 35.18 -10.11 -14.79
CA ARG A 128 34.06 -10.84 -15.42
C ARG A 128 34.09 -10.81 -16.94
N PHE A 129 34.84 -9.88 -17.53
CA PHE A 129 34.93 -9.69 -18.98
C PHE A 129 36.16 -10.33 -19.60
N ALA A 130 37.01 -10.97 -18.79
CA ALA A 130 38.22 -11.62 -19.27
C ALA A 130 37.85 -12.82 -20.18
N THR A 131 38.38 -12.81 -21.39
CA THR A 131 38.22 -13.90 -22.37
C THR A 131 39.56 -14.26 -22.98
N PRO A 132 39.71 -15.41 -23.66
CA PRO A 132 40.96 -15.73 -24.36
C PRO A 132 41.38 -14.69 -25.40
N ARG A 133 40.42 -13.95 -25.96
CA ARG A 133 40.66 -12.88 -26.96
C ARG A 133 40.90 -11.51 -26.31
N ASN A 134 40.44 -11.29 -25.08
CA ASN A 134 40.75 -10.12 -24.26
C ASN A 134 41.08 -10.55 -22.82
N PRO A 135 42.34 -10.91 -22.54
CA PRO A 135 42.74 -11.40 -21.22
C PRO A 135 42.78 -10.33 -20.12
N ALA A 136 42.85 -9.05 -20.49
CA ALA A 136 42.97 -7.93 -19.55
C ALA A 136 42.02 -6.78 -19.93
N PRO A 137 40.70 -6.95 -19.71
CA PRO A 137 39.72 -5.92 -20.03
C PRO A 137 39.94 -4.66 -19.20
N ASP A 138 39.77 -3.50 -19.85
CA ASP A 138 40.00 -2.20 -19.24
C ASP A 138 38.72 -1.42 -18.90
N PHE A 139 37.59 -2.12 -18.93
CA PHE A 139 36.27 -1.59 -18.59
C PHE A 139 35.57 -2.44 -17.52
N ALA A 140 34.61 -1.81 -16.85
CA ALA A 140 33.69 -2.43 -15.90
C ALA A 140 32.27 -1.87 -16.15
N GLU A 141 31.26 -2.51 -15.57
CA GLU A 141 29.89 -1.97 -15.59
C GLU A 141 29.68 -1.09 -14.36
N ASN A 142 29.00 0.04 -14.57
CA ASN A 142 28.40 0.77 -13.46
C ASN A 142 27.24 -0.06 -12.87
N GLY A 143 26.92 0.22 -11.61
CA GLY A 143 25.75 -0.36 -10.97
C GLY A 143 24.49 0.10 -11.69
N GLU A 144 23.51 -0.81 -11.77
CA GLU A 144 22.21 -0.49 -12.30
C GLU A 144 21.50 0.53 -11.38
N PRO A 145 20.79 1.54 -11.93
CA PRO A 145 19.96 2.42 -11.11
C PRO A 145 18.82 1.64 -10.47
N GLY A 146 18.53 1.91 -9.20
CA GLY A 146 17.37 1.34 -8.51
C GLY A 146 16.06 1.88 -9.11
N GLU A 147 15.00 1.09 -9.02
CA GLU A 147 13.68 1.55 -9.46
C GLU A 147 13.24 2.76 -8.62
N GLU A 148 12.67 3.75 -9.30
CA GLU A 148 12.06 4.92 -8.68
C GLU A 148 10.65 5.09 -9.22
N ARG A 149 9.71 5.46 -8.34
CA ARG A 149 8.31 5.67 -8.71
C ARG A 149 7.61 6.55 -7.69
N ASN A 150 6.64 7.31 -8.16
CA ASN A 150 5.67 7.96 -7.27
C ASN A 150 4.54 6.97 -7.01
N ILE A 151 4.22 6.76 -5.75
CA ILE A 151 3.15 5.85 -5.34
C ILE A 151 2.13 6.60 -4.52
N LYS A 152 0.89 6.15 -4.68
CA LYS A 152 -0.24 6.54 -3.86
C LYS A 152 -0.55 5.38 -2.93
N VAL A 153 -0.43 5.64 -1.63
CA VAL A 153 -0.71 4.68 -0.57
C VAL A 153 -2.09 5.02 -0.01
N GLU A 154 -3.01 4.08 -0.15
CA GLU A 154 -4.38 4.20 0.32
C GLU A 154 -4.64 3.16 1.40
N LEU A 155 -5.19 3.60 2.54
CA LEU A 155 -5.70 2.68 3.54
C LEU A 155 -7.18 2.43 3.26
N LYS A 156 -7.53 1.21 2.83
CA LYS A 156 -8.92 0.76 2.76
C LYS A 156 -9.44 0.66 4.18
N LEU A 157 -9.99 1.76 4.67
CA LEU A 157 -10.62 1.86 5.98
C LEU A 157 -11.70 0.79 6.12
N ILE A 158 -11.45 -0.16 7.00
CA ILE A 158 -12.44 -1.06 7.55
C ILE A 158 -12.81 -0.46 8.91
N ALA A 159 -14.08 -0.12 9.11
CA ALA A 159 -14.54 0.21 10.44
C ALA A 159 -14.48 -1.04 11.30
N ASP A 160 -13.74 -1.00 12.41
CA ASP A 160 -13.67 -2.10 13.36
C ASP A 160 -15.03 -2.34 14.04
N VAL A 161 -15.78 -1.25 14.26
CA VAL A 161 -17.02 -1.25 15.01
C VAL A 161 -18.10 -0.46 14.27
N GLY A 162 -19.30 -1.02 14.19
CA GLY A 162 -20.47 -0.36 13.60
C GLY A 162 -21.48 0.10 14.65
N LEU A 163 -22.00 1.33 14.52
CA LEU A 163 -23.13 1.83 15.31
C LEU A 163 -24.45 1.54 14.58
N VAL A 164 -25.35 0.82 15.25
CA VAL A 164 -26.73 0.57 14.80
C VAL A 164 -27.73 1.15 15.78
N GLY A 165 -28.95 1.38 15.33
CA GLY A 165 -30.01 2.01 16.12
C GLY A 165 -30.82 2.99 15.27
N PHE A 166 -32.01 3.30 15.75
CA PHE A 166 -32.95 4.19 15.08
C PHE A 166 -32.39 5.60 14.87
N PRO A 167 -33.00 6.40 13.96
CA PRO A 167 -32.74 7.84 13.92
C PRO A 167 -32.98 8.48 15.30
N SER A 168 -32.27 9.57 15.59
CA SER A 168 -32.46 10.37 16.83
C SER A 168 -32.13 9.67 18.17
N VAL A 169 -31.68 8.41 18.18
CA VAL A 169 -31.20 7.73 19.41
C VAL A 169 -29.86 8.27 19.92
N GLY A 170 -29.17 9.06 19.09
CA GLY A 170 -27.92 9.73 19.44
C GLY A 170 -26.66 9.08 18.88
N LYS A 171 -26.73 8.28 17.81
CA LYS A 171 -25.56 7.64 17.16
C LYS A 171 -24.48 8.65 16.73
N SER A 172 -24.85 9.67 15.97
CA SER A 172 -23.88 10.66 15.49
C SER A 172 -23.33 11.53 16.63
N THR A 173 -24.16 11.81 17.64
CA THR A 173 -23.72 12.47 18.88
C THR A 173 -22.71 11.60 19.63
N PHE A 174 -23.00 10.30 19.82
CA PHE A 174 -22.09 9.33 20.42
C PHE A 174 -20.76 9.33 19.69
N LEU A 175 -20.76 9.13 18.37
CA LEU A 175 -19.57 9.14 17.53
C LEU A 175 -18.75 10.42 17.70
N SER A 176 -19.40 11.59 17.72
CA SER A 176 -18.71 12.87 17.90
C SER A 176 -18.06 13.04 19.26
N VAL A 177 -18.64 12.43 20.30
CA VAL A 177 -18.17 12.54 21.69
C VAL A 177 -17.02 11.58 21.96
N VAL A 178 -17.08 10.37 21.40
CA VAL A 178 -16.05 9.33 21.62
C VAL A 178 -14.87 9.42 20.65
N SER A 179 -15.01 10.15 19.55
CA SER A 179 -13.94 10.28 18.56
C SER A 179 -12.89 11.32 19.01
N ALA A 180 -11.61 10.91 19.04
CA ALA A 180 -10.47 11.76 19.35
C ALA A 180 -10.22 12.85 18.27
N ALA A 181 -10.81 12.68 17.08
CA ALA A 181 -10.83 13.66 16.00
C ALA A 181 -12.28 14.04 15.63
N LYS A 182 -12.51 15.23 15.04
CA LYS A 182 -13.83 15.54 14.48
C LYS A 182 -14.21 14.44 13.47
N PRO A 183 -15.42 13.83 13.58
CA PRO A 183 -15.88 12.85 12.62
C PRO A 183 -15.74 13.40 11.21
N LYS A 184 -15.11 12.63 10.32
CA LYS A 184 -14.99 13.01 8.92
C LYS A 184 -16.10 12.33 8.15
N ILE A 185 -16.77 13.12 7.32
CA ILE A 185 -17.61 12.61 6.23
C ILE A 185 -16.63 12.05 5.21
N ALA A 186 -16.70 10.75 4.95
CA ALA A 186 -15.82 10.10 4.00
C ALA A 186 -16.56 9.87 2.68
N ASP A 187 -16.31 10.76 1.71
CA ASP A 187 -16.89 10.68 0.36
C ASP A 187 -16.13 9.62 -0.45
N TYR A 188 -16.57 8.37 -0.38
CA TYR A 188 -15.97 7.28 -1.15
C TYR A 188 -16.63 7.17 -2.53
N HIS A 189 -15.84 6.82 -3.55
CA HIS A 189 -16.30 6.63 -4.93
C HIS A 189 -17.37 5.54 -5.11
N PHE A 190 -17.61 4.72 -4.09
CA PHE A 190 -18.58 3.63 -4.07
C PHE A 190 -19.74 3.84 -3.07
N THR A 191 -19.80 4.99 -2.39
CA THR A 191 -20.89 5.31 -1.45
C THR A 191 -21.79 6.40 -2.01
N THR A 192 -23.10 6.16 -2.07
CA THR A 192 -24.10 7.21 -2.35
C THR A 192 -24.33 8.13 -1.17
N LEU A 193 -24.07 7.66 0.05
CA LEU A 193 -24.10 8.43 1.30
C LEU A 193 -22.80 8.15 2.06
N ALA A 194 -22.01 9.19 2.30
CA ALA A 194 -20.75 9.10 3.03
C ALA A 194 -20.99 8.71 4.50
N PRO A 195 -20.43 7.58 4.99
CA PRO A 195 -20.55 7.22 6.40
C PRO A 195 -19.77 8.21 7.27
N ASN A 196 -20.28 8.44 8.48
CA ASN A 196 -19.54 9.20 9.48
C ASN A 196 -18.57 8.23 10.19
N LEU A 197 -17.27 8.52 10.10
CA LEU A 197 -16.23 7.74 10.75
C LEU A 197 -15.59 8.55 11.89
N GLY A 198 -15.29 7.85 12.99
CA GLY A 198 -14.62 8.40 14.15
C GLY A 198 -13.54 7.44 14.65
N VAL A 199 -12.39 8.00 15.07
CA VAL A 199 -11.32 7.21 15.68
C VAL A 199 -11.47 7.31 17.18
N VAL A 200 -11.71 6.19 17.83
CA VAL A 200 -11.82 6.12 19.29
C VAL A 200 -10.47 5.76 19.88
N ASP A 201 -10.07 6.51 20.90
CA ASP A 201 -8.91 6.21 21.76
C ASP A 201 -9.44 5.88 23.16
N THR A 202 -9.13 4.69 23.67
CA THR A 202 -9.58 4.21 24.98
C THR A 202 -8.72 4.74 26.14
N GLY A 203 -7.65 5.48 25.85
CA GLY A 203 -6.76 6.12 26.83
C GLY A 203 -5.78 5.18 27.53
N ASP A 204 -5.81 3.88 27.20
CA ASP A 204 -4.86 2.85 27.62
C ASP A 204 -3.90 2.44 26.48
N GLY A 205 -3.86 3.21 25.40
CA GLY A 205 -3.00 3.00 24.24
C GLY A 205 -3.66 2.22 23.11
N ARG A 206 -4.90 1.74 23.29
CA ARG A 206 -5.68 1.06 22.24
C ARG A 206 -6.54 2.06 21.48
N SER A 207 -6.76 1.77 20.20
CA SER A 207 -7.60 2.59 19.33
C SER A 207 -8.33 1.74 18.32
N PHE A 208 -9.54 2.15 17.92
CA PHE A 208 -10.31 1.49 16.88
C PHE A 208 -11.13 2.48 16.05
N VAL A 209 -11.53 2.07 14.85
CA VAL A 209 -12.37 2.88 13.96
C VAL A 209 -13.84 2.54 14.18
N LEU A 210 -14.62 3.55 14.55
CA LEU A 210 -16.06 3.47 14.72
C LEU A 210 -16.75 4.09 13.50
N ALA A 211 -17.69 3.36 12.89
CA ALA A 211 -18.56 3.88 11.84
C ALA A 211 -19.97 4.06 12.38
N ASP A 212 -20.57 5.23 12.13
CA ASP A 212 -22.03 5.32 12.07
C ASP A 212 -22.47 4.54 10.84
N LEU A 213 -23.38 3.59 11.01
CA LEU A 213 -24.06 2.92 9.90
C LEU A 213 -25.33 3.74 9.64
N PRO A 214 -25.27 4.80 8.80
CA PRO A 214 -26.48 5.52 8.41
C PRO A 214 -27.42 4.54 7.72
N GLY A 215 -28.66 4.53 8.16
CA GLY A 215 -29.74 4.01 7.32
C GLY A 215 -29.67 2.53 6.94
N LEU A 216 -30.07 1.66 7.87
CA LEU A 216 -30.98 0.57 7.48
C LEU A 216 -32.33 1.22 7.09
N ILE A 217 -32.33 2.03 6.03
CA ILE A 217 -33.52 2.79 5.60
C ILE A 217 -34.48 1.82 4.92
N GLU A 218 -35.76 2.00 5.18
CA GLU A 218 -36.88 1.42 4.41
C GLU A 218 -36.52 1.36 2.91
N GLY A 219 -36.41 0.15 2.35
CA GLY A 219 -36.13 -0.08 0.92
C GLY A 219 -34.72 -0.56 0.55
N ALA A 220 -33.80 -0.76 1.50
CA ALA A 220 -32.48 -1.37 1.20
C ALA A 220 -32.58 -2.81 0.64
N HIS A 221 -33.69 -3.49 0.91
CA HIS A 221 -34.02 -4.83 0.39
C HIS A 221 -34.59 -4.82 -1.04
N GLU A 222 -34.97 -3.68 -1.63
CA GLU A 222 -35.62 -3.61 -2.95
C GLU A 222 -34.64 -3.57 -4.15
N GLY A 223 -33.38 -3.95 -3.98
CA GLY A 223 -32.53 -4.39 -5.09
C GLY A 223 -32.06 -3.32 -6.09
N VAL A 224 -32.12 -2.04 -5.76
CA VAL A 224 -31.46 -0.99 -6.56
C VAL A 224 -29.99 -0.96 -6.13
N GLY A 225 -29.07 -1.30 -7.04
CA GLY A 225 -27.65 -1.65 -6.82
C GLY A 225 -26.70 -0.65 -6.14
N LEU A 226 -27.20 0.18 -5.22
CA LEU A 226 -26.52 1.20 -4.44
C LEU A 226 -26.18 0.73 -3.01
N GLY A 227 -26.89 -0.26 -2.46
CA GLY A 227 -26.65 -0.80 -1.10
C GLY A 227 -25.52 -1.83 -1.02
N HIS A 228 -25.36 -2.70 -2.03
CA HIS A 228 -24.49 -3.89 -1.95
C HIS A 228 -22.98 -3.58 -1.82
N GLN A 229 -22.51 -2.39 -2.22
CA GLN A 229 -21.10 -1.98 -2.05
C GLN A 229 -20.84 -1.27 -0.72
N PHE A 230 -21.77 -0.43 -0.24
CA PHE A 230 -21.70 0.16 1.11
C PHE A 230 -21.75 -0.92 2.18
N LEU A 231 -22.62 -1.91 1.99
CA LEU A 231 -22.89 -2.93 2.98
C LEU A 231 -21.76 -3.99 3.05
N ARG A 232 -21.01 -4.20 1.97
CA ARG A 232 -19.72 -4.93 2.00
C ARG A 232 -18.68 -4.33 2.96
N HIS A 233 -18.81 -3.05 3.31
CA HIS A 233 -17.94 -2.41 4.32
C HIS A 233 -18.49 -2.60 5.73
N VAL A 234 -19.82 -2.66 5.88
CA VAL A 234 -20.48 -3.08 7.14
C VAL A 234 -20.16 -4.54 7.45
N GLU A 235 -20.09 -5.40 6.45
CA GLU A 235 -19.63 -6.80 6.55
C GLU A 235 -18.18 -6.94 7.05
N ARG A 236 -17.44 -5.86 7.23
CA ARG A 236 -16.09 -5.92 7.81
C ARG A 236 -16.01 -5.39 9.25
N THR A 237 -17.12 -4.92 9.83
CA THR A 237 -17.18 -4.60 11.26
C THR A 237 -17.06 -5.88 12.09
N ARG A 238 -16.27 -5.85 13.16
CA ARG A 238 -16.06 -7.03 14.02
C ARG A 238 -17.01 -7.02 15.21
N VAL A 239 -17.41 -5.83 15.66
CA VAL A 239 -18.31 -5.60 16.78
C VAL A 239 -19.42 -4.64 16.37
N ILE A 240 -20.63 -4.87 16.89
CA ILE A 240 -21.78 -3.98 16.69
C ILE A 240 -22.12 -3.31 18.02
N ILE A 241 -22.19 -1.99 18.03
CA ILE A 241 -22.75 -1.21 19.15
C ILE A 241 -24.18 -0.82 18.78
N HIS A 242 -25.15 -1.36 19.52
CA HIS A 242 -26.56 -1.06 19.35
C HIS A 242 -26.98 0.08 20.29
N VAL A 243 -27.19 1.26 19.73
CA VAL A 243 -27.62 2.46 20.48
C VAL A 243 -29.14 2.51 20.56
N ILE A 244 -29.66 2.49 21.78
CA ILE A 244 -31.10 2.48 22.06
C ILE A 244 -31.45 3.70 22.92
N ASP A 245 -32.54 4.38 22.61
CA ASP A 245 -33.07 5.48 23.42
C ASP A 245 -33.92 4.92 24.58
N MET A 246 -33.41 4.95 25.81
CA MET A 246 -34.16 4.49 26.99
C MET A 246 -35.22 5.49 27.47
N ALA A 247 -35.14 6.75 27.06
CA ALA A 247 -36.11 7.77 27.43
C ALA A 247 -37.42 7.65 26.64
N GLY A 248 -37.43 6.90 25.54
CA GLY A 248 -38.61 6.78 24.67
C GLY A 248 -39.05 8.13 24.09
N THR A 249 -38.10 9.01 23.76
CA THR A 249 -38.35 10.43 23.42
C THR A 249 -39.37 10.62 22.28
N GLU A 250 -39.54 9.62 21.40
CA GLU A 250 -40.48 9.64 20.28
C GLU A 250 -41.71 8.72 20.51
N GLY A 251 -42.01 8.38 21.76
CA GLY A 251 -43.13 7.49 22.12
C GLY A 251 -42.88 6.03 21.74
N ARG A 252 -41.62 5.64 21.52
CA ARG A 252 -41.22 4.28 21.14
C ARG A 252 -40.81 3.46 22.37
N ALA A 253 -41.13 2.18 22.35
CA ALA A 253 -40.70 1.24 23.37
C ALA A 253 -39.26 0.76 23.08
N PRO A 254 -38.31 0.91 24.03
CA PRO A 254 -36.91 0.56 23.79
C PRO A 254 -36.68 -0.88 23.33
N PHE A 255 -37.48 -1.81 23.84
CA PHE A 255 -37.39 -3.23 23.48
C PHE A 255 -37.92 -3.53 22.09
N GLU A 256 -39.01 -2.88 21.66
CA GLU A 256 -39.51 -3.02 20.29
C GLU A 256 -38.51 -2.47 19.28
N ASP A 257 -37.85 -1.36 19.60
CA ASP A 257 -36.81 -0.78 18.77
C ASP A 257 -35.60 -1.73 18.62
N TYR A 258 -35.19 -2.36 19.72
CA TYR A 258 -34.14 -3.39 19.70
C TYR A 258 -34.51 -4.57 18.79
N GLN A 259 -35.74 -5.10 18.94
CA GLN A 259 -36.22 -6.22 18.12
C GLN A 259 -36.29 -5.88 16.63
N LYS A 260 -36.78 -4.68 16.29
CA LYS A 260 -36.88 -4.23 14.89
C LYS A 260 -35.51 -4.15 14.22
N ILE A 261 -34.54 -3.48 14.86
CA ILE A 261 -33.18 -3.36 14.30
C ILE A 261 -32.52 -4.73 14.16
N ASN A 262 -32.67 -5.63 15.15
CA ASN A 262 -32.11 -6.98 15.04
C ASN A 262 -32.80 -7.83 13.96
N ASN A 263 -34.09 -7.64 13.72
CA ASN A 263 -34.78 -8.29 12.60
C ASN A 263 -34.29 -7.75 11.26
N GLU A 264 -34.09 -6.44 11.13
CA GLU A 264 -33.51 -5.83 9.92
C GLU A 264 -32.08 -6.33 9.65
N LEU A 265 -31.24 -6.43 10.69
CA LEU A 265 -29.90 -7.00 10.58
C LEU A 265 -29.94 -8.46 10.13
N ARG A 266 -30.87 -9.25 10.65
CA ARG A 266 -31.06 -10.67 10.26
C ARG A 266 -31.56 -10.82 8.83
N GLU A 267 -32.52 -10.00 8.41
CA GLU A 267 -33.04 -10.00 7.03
C GLU A 267 -31.97 -9.58 6.02
N TYR A 268 -31.01 -8.75 6.44
CA TYR A 268 -29.90 -8.32 5.59
C TYR A 268 -28.84 -9.40 5.40
N ASP A 269 -28.23 -9.88 6.48
CA ASP A 269 -27.21 -10.93 6.44
C ASP A 269 -27.18 -11.68 7.78
N GLU A 270 -27.47 -12.96 7.73
CA GLU A 270 -27.47 -13.85 8.89
C GLU A 270 -26.10 -13.88 9.60
N LYS A 271 -25.00 -13.62 8.88
CA LYS A 271 -23.65 -13.55 9.47
C LYS A 271 -23.47 -12.37 10.41
N LEU A 272 -24.24 -11.28 10.27
CA LEU A 272 -24.18 -10.15 11.20
C LEU A 272 -24.70 -10.53 12.58
N MET A 273 -25.63 -11.47 12.67
CA MET A 273 -26.17 -11.96 13.94
C MET A 273 -25.15 -12.77 14.76
N ASN A 274 -24.11 -13.29 14.12
CA ASN A 274 -23.02 -13.99 14.80
C ASN A 274 -21.98 -13.05 15.42
N ARG A 275 -22.07 -11.73 15.15
CA ARG A 275 -21.10 -10.76 15.66
C ARG A 275 -21.40 -10.40 17.11
N PRO A 276 -20.38 -10.25 17.96
CA PRO A 276 -20.58 -9.74 19.30
C PRO A 276 -21.26 -8.36 19.26
N GLN A 277 -22.42 -8.28 19.90
CA GLN A 277 -23.21 -7.08 20.03
C GLN A 277 -23.04 -6.51 21.44
N VAL A 278 -22.93 -5.19 21.55
CA VAL A 278 -22.92 -4.46 22.82
C VAL A 278 -24.05 -3.44 22.78
N ILE A 279 -24.86 -3.39 23.83
CA ILE A 279 -26.00 -2.47 23.89
C ILE A 279 -25.60 -1.20 24.63
N ALA A 280 -25.71 -0.08 23.93
CA ALA A 280 -25.55 1.27 24.44
C ALA A 280 -26.94 1.84 24.79
N ALA A 281 -27.37 1.66 26.04
CA ALA A 281 -28.62 2.20 26.56
C ALA A 281 -28.46 3.71 26.80
N ASN A 282 -28.80 4.52 25.81
CA ASN A 282 -28.53 5.96 25.78
C ASN A 282 -29.68 6.80 26.36
N LYS A 283 -29.39 8.09 26.60
CA LYS A 283 -30.29 9.10 27.19
C LYS A 283 -30.70 8.80 28.64
N MET A 284 -29.83 8.17 29.42
CA MET A 284 -30.05 7.90 30.85
C MET A 284 -30.15 9.17 31.72
N ASP A 285 -29.86 10.35 31.16
CA ASP A 285 -30.06 11.65 31.78
C ASP A 285 -31.53 12.14 31.77
N MET A 286 -32.42 11.45 31.04
CA MET A 286 -33.83 11.81 30.93
C MET A 286 -34.71 11.09 31.98
N PRO A 287 -35.89 11.65 32.31
CA PRO A 287 -36.91 10.96 33.10
C PRO A 287 -37.32 9.63 32.46
N ASP A 288 -37.83 8.70 33.26
CA ASP A 288 -38.33 7.37 32.84
C ASP A 288 -37.28 6.39 32.29
N ALA A 289 -36.08 6.86 31.93
CA ALA A 289 -35.00 6.03 31.38
C ALA A 289 -34.56 4.91 32.34
N GLU A 290 -34.49 5.17 33.65
CA GLU A 290 -34.14 4.15 34.64
C GLU A 290 -35.19 3.04 34.76
N GLU A 291 -36.47 3.38 34.69
CA GLU A 291 -37.55 2.39 34.77
C GLU A 291 -37.62 1.56 33.48
N ASN A 292 -37.48 2.23 32.33
CA ASN A 292 -37.42 1.58 31.03
C ASN A 292 -36.20 0.66 30.91
N LEU A 293 -35.03 1.04 31.45
CA LEU A 293 -33.86 0.18 31.47
C LEU A 293 -34.09 -1.10 32.29
N LYS A 294 -34.80 -1.01 33.42
CA LYS A 294 -35.13 -2.20 34.23
C LYS A 294 -36.03 -3.15 33.44
N LYS A 295 -37.11 -2.63 32.85
CA LYS A 295 -38.02 -3.41 31.99
C LYS A 295 -37.30 -4.02 30.79
N PHE A 296 -36.42 -3.25 30.15
CA PHE A 296 -35.62 -3.72 29.02
C PHE A 296 -34.69 -4.88 29.41
N LYS A 297 -34.02 -4.79 30.56
CA LYS A 297 -33.16 -5.87 31.07
C LYS A 297 -33.93 -7.13 31.45
N GLU A 298 -35.19 -7.01 31.88
CA GLU A 298 -36.06 -8.16 32.17
C GLU A 298 -36.54 -8.86 30.89
N GLN A 299 -36.64 -8.12 29.78
CA GLN A 299 -37.11 -8.63 28.49
C GLN A 299 -36.00 -9.19 27.61
N ILE A 300 -34.73 -8.88 27.90
CA ILE A 300 -33.60 -9.40 27.15
C ILE A 300 -33.29 -10.82 27.63
N GLU A 301 -33.41 -11.79 26.73
CA GLU A 301 -33.18 -13.21 27.05
C GLU A 301 -31.70 -13.61 26.93
N ASP A 302 -30.90 -12.81 26.21
CA ASP A 302 -29.49 -13.09 25.90
C ASP A 302 -28.53 -12.41 26.89
N ASP A 303 -27.35 -13.01 27.13
CA ASP A 303 -26.24 -12.48 27.96
C ASP A 303 -25.49 -11.32 27.26
N ILE A 304 -26.23 -10.44 26.58
CA ILE A 304 -25.68 -9.31 25.83
C ILE A 304 -25.27 -8.21 26.82
N PRO A 305 -24.04 -7.69 26.76
CA PRO A 305 -23.60 -6.61 27.62
C PRO A 305 -24.42 -5.33 27.39
N VAL A 306 -25.15 -4.88 28.43
CA VAL A 306 -25.93 -3.63 28.42
C VAL A 306 -25.25 -2.56 29.26
N PHE A 307 -24.83 -1.48 28.61
CA PHE A 307 -24.18 -0.34 29.25
C PHE A 307 -25.12 0.88 29.28
N PRO A 308 -25.54 1.34 30.47
CA PRO A 308 -26.25 2.61 30.61
C PRO A 308 -25.30 3.76 30.34
N ILE A 309 -25.60 4.57 29.34
CA ILE A 309 -24.78 5.70 28.93
C ILE A 309 -25.62 6.98 28.79
N SER A 310 -24.93 8.11 28.85
CA SER A 310 -25.49 9.39 28.43
C SER A 310 -24.45 10.13 27.62
N THR A 311 -24.69 10.28 26.32
CA THR A 311 -23.81 11.04 25.42
C THR A 311 -23.73 12.52 25.81
N LEU A 312 -24.79 13.05 26.42
CA LEU A 312 -24.86 14.45 26.86
C LEU A 312 -23.95 14.71 28.07
N THR A 313 -24.04 13.86 29.08
CA THR A 313 -23.24 13.99 30.32
C THR A 313 -21.88 13.29 30.24
N LYS A 314 -21.63 12.53 29.17
CA LYS A 314 -20.46 11.67 28.96
C LYS A 314 -20.31 10.55 30.00
N SER A 315 -21.39 10.22 30.69
CA SER A 315 -21.42 9.14 31.69
C SER A 315 -21.50 7.76 31.03
N GLY A 316 -20.84 6.76 31.62
CA GLY A 316 -20.88 5.36 31.18
C GLY A 316 -20.14 5.04 29.87
N LEU A 317 -19.65 6.04 29.15
CA LEU A 317 -18.97 5.85 27.85
C LEU A 317 -17.68 5.03 28.00
N ARG A 318 -16.88 5.30 29.03
CA ARG A 318 -15.56 4.69 29.21
C ARG A 318 -15.63 3.17 29.35
N ASP A 319 -16.55 2.67 30.18
CA ASP A 319 -16.72 1.23 30.43
C ASP A 319 -17.20 0.50 29.18
N LEU A 320 -18.08 1.13 28.40
CA LEU A 320 -18.52 0.63 27.11
C LEU A 320 -17.34 0.53 26.13
N LEU A 321 -16.54 1.59 25.98
CA LEU A 321 -15.42 1.61 25.04
C LEU A 321 -14.33 0.58 25.42
N TYR A 322 -14.05 0.39 26.71
CA TYR A 322 -13.12 -0.65 27.15
C TYR A 322 -13.64 -2.05 26.84
N THR A 323 -14.92 -2.31 27.10
CA THR A 323 -15.52 -3.62 26.78
C THR A 323 -15.46 -3.90 25.28
N VAL A 324 -15.72 -2.88 24.44
CA VAL A 324 -15.60 -3.01 22.98
C VAL A 324 -14.16 -3.28 22.56
N ALA A 325 -13.17 -2.59 23.15
CA ALA A 325 -11.76 -2.86 22.87
C ALA A 325 -11.36 -4.30 23.28
N ASP A 326 -11.81 -4.76 24.45
CA ASP A 326 -11.56 -6.13 24.93
C ASP A 326 -12.21 -7.18 24.01
N LEU A 327 -13.40 -6.90 23.47
CA LEU A 327 -14.06 -7.75 22.49
C LEU A 327 -13.28 -7.78 21.17
N LEU A 328 -12.82 -6.63 20.68
CA LEU A 328 -12.02 -6.54 19.44
C LEU A 328 -10.67 -7.26 19.52
N GLU A 329 -10.11 -7.44 20.71
CA GLU A 329 -8.90 -8.25 20.93
C GLU A 329 -9.21 -9.75 20.96
N LYS A 330 -10.35 -10.15 21.54
CA LYS A 330 -10.76 -11.56 21.64
C LYS A 330 -11.27 -12.13 20.32
N ILE A 331 -11.89 -11.28 19.50
CA ILE A 331 -12.33 -11.65 18.16
C ILE A 331 -11.08 -11.63 17.27
N PRO A 332 -10.64 -12.78 16.72
CA PRO A 332 -9.58 -12.75 15.72
C PRO A 332 -10.02 -11.77 14.63
N LYS A 333 -9.15 -10.83 14.23
CA LYS A 333 -9.41 -9.99 13.05
C LYS A 333 -9.75 -10.95 11.93
N ASN A 334 -11.03 -11.01 11.51
CA ASN A 334 -11.56 -12.09 10.70
C ASN A 334 -10.56 -12.42 9.59
N THR A 335 -9.86 -13.53 9.79
CA THR A 335 -8.97 -14.17 8.84
C THR A 335 -9.76 -15.25 8.11
N ASP A 336 -11.08 -15.14 8.12
CA ASP A 336 -11.97 -15.94 7.30
C ASP A 336 -11.69 -15.57 5.86
N GLU A 337 -10.72 -16.30 5.31
CA GLU A 337 -10.78 -16.94 4.00
C GLU A 337 -11.80 -16.25 3.10
N ILE A 338 -11.32 -15.24 2.38
CA ILE A 338 -11.69 -15.21 0.97
C ILE A 338 -11.26 -16.59 0.48
N GLU A 339 -12.22 -17.50 0.28
CA GLU A 339 -11.99 -18.71 -0.50
C GLU A 339 -11.12 -18.29 -1.66
N ASP A 340 -9.90 -18.84 -1.70
CA ASP A 340 -8.91 -18.69 -2.76
C ASP A 340 -9.60 -18.90 -4.12
N THR A 341 -10.17 -17.83 -4.64
CA THR A 341 -10.64 -17.73 -6.01
C THR A 341 -9.78 -16.64 -6.59
N ASP A 342 -8.65 -17.17 -7.06
CA ASP A 342 -7.56 -16.53 -7.75
C ASP A 342 -6.67 -15.69 -6.82
N GLU A 343 -5.58 -16.33 -6.37
CA GLU A 343 -4.23 -15.80 -6.62
C GLU A 343 -4.10 -15.43 -8.12
N THR A 344 -4.84 -14.43 -8.58
CA THR A 344 -4.41 -13.64 -9.71
C THR A 344 -3.40 -12.67 -9.14
N VAL A 345 -2.21 -13.20 -8.85
CA VAL A 345 -1.04 -12.49 -9.33
C VAL A 345 -1.32 -12.32 -10.81
N VAL A 346 -1.81 -11.14 -11.19
CA VAL A 346 -2.03 -10.81 -12.59
C VAL A 346 -0.63 -10.72 -13.19
N TYR A 347 -0.03 -11.87 -13.48
CA TYR A 347 0.95 -12.01 -14.54
C TYR A 347 0.17 -11.78 -15.82
N ARG A 348 -0.23 -10.52 -16.06
CA ARG A 348 -0.54 -10.09 -17.41
C ARG A 348 0.77 -10.22 -18.15
N TYR A 349 0.82 -11.28 -18.95
CA TYR A 349 1.74 -11.49 -20.04
C TYR A 349 2.15 -10.13 -20.62
N GLN A 350 3.31 -9.63 -20.20
CA GLN A 350 3.88 -8.44 -20.79
C GLN A 350 4.22 -8.87 -22.22
N LYS A 351 3.46 -8.32 -23.18
CA LYS A 351 3.79 -8.33 -24.59
C LYS A 351 5.30 -8.14 -24.69
N GLU A 352 6.02 -9.07 -25.31
CA GLU A 352 7.49 -9.08 -25.36
C GLU A 352 8.00 -7.66 -25.56
N ASP A 353 8.44 -7.05 -24.47
CA ASP A 353 8.86 -5.68 -24.48
C ASP A 353 10.18 -5.68 -25.25
N LYS A 354 10.17 -5.10 -26.47
CA LYS A 354 11.38 -4.98 -27.29
C LYS A 354 12.48 -4.25 -26.50
N GLY A 355 12.11 -3.55 -25.42
CA GLY A 355 13.03 -2.91 -24.50
C GLY A 355 13.55 -1.56 -25.02
N PHE A 356 13.02 -1.10 -26.15
CA PHE A 356 13.27 0.19 -26.75
C PHE A 356 12.13 0.59 -27.70
N GLU A 357 11.91 1.88 -27.81
CA GLU A 357 11.08 2.56 -28.79
C GLU A 357 11.93 3.61 -29.50
N ILE A 358 11.58 3.90 -30.75
CA ILE A 358 12.21 4.96 -31.54
C ILE A 358 11.12 5.99 -31.83
N SER A 359 11.41 7.26 -31.62
CA SER A 359 10.62 8.38 -32.13
C SER A 359 11.52 9.30 -32.95
N ARG A 360 10.93 10.29 -33.63
CA ARG A 360 11.66 11.30 -34.39
C ARG A 360 11.29 12.67 -33.83
N ASP A 361 12.29 13.46 -33.52
CA ASP A 361 12.12 14.80 -32.95
C ASP A 361 12.03 15.87 -34.06
N ASP A 362 11.62 17.09 -33.69
CA ASP A 362 11.36 18.18 -34.64
C ASP A 362 12.62 18.64 -35.41
N ASP A 363 13.80 18.40 -34.84
CA ASP A 363 15.11 18.66 -35.45
C ASP A 363 15.57 17.53 -36.41
N GLY A 364 14.78 16.48 -36.56
CA GLY A 364 15.05 15.34 -37.43
C GLY A 364 15.81 14.19 -36.76
N ALA A 365 16.26 14.35 -35.51
CA ALA A 365 17.00 13.33 -34.78
C ALA A 365 16.13 12.12 -34.38
N PHE A 366 16.72 10.93 -34.38
CA PHE A 366 16.05 9.72 -33.90
C PHE A 366 16.23 9.60 -32.39
N VAL A 367 15.13 9.60 -31.64
CA VAL A 367 15.16 9.49 -30.17
C VAL A 367 14.87 8.05 -29.78
N LEU A 368 15.82 7.45 -29.07
CA LEU A 368 15.71 6.11 -28.50
C LEU A 368 15.29 6.21 -27.04
N THR A 369 14.12 5.69 -26.73
CA THR A 369 13.58 5.61 -25.36
C THR A 369 13.35 4.16 -24.98
N GLY A 370 13.39 3.84 -23.69
CA GLY A 370 12.95 2.53 -23.22
C GLY A 370 13.71 2.03 -22.00
N PRO A 371 13.04 1.29 -21.08
CA PRO A 371 13.62 0.94 -19.79
C PRO A 371 14.93 0.15 -19.92
N ARG A 372 15.01 -0.74 -20.91
CA ARG A 372 16.16 -1.63 -21.09
C ARG A 372 17.35 -0.92 -21.73
N ILE A 373 17.13 -0.12 -22.77
CA ILE A 373 18.21 0.61 -23.45
C ILE A 373 18.78 1.72 -22.57
N GLU A 374 17.93 2.46 -21.85
CA GLU A 374 18.37 3.51 -20.92
C GLU A 374 19.15 2.96 -19.73
N LYS A 375 18.73 1.79 -19.22
CA LYS A 375 19.48 1.05 -18.19
C LYS A 375 20.86 0.64 -18.69
N LEU A 376 20.96 0.05 -19.89
CA LEU A 376 22.26 -0.31 -20.48
C LEU A 376 23.15 0.92 -20.67
N PHE A 377 22.58 2.04 -21.11
CA PHE A 377 23.27 3.30 -21.26
C PHE A 377 23.87 3.78 -19.92
N LYS A 378 23.04 3.87 -18.86
CA LYS A 378 23.50 4.28 -17.51
C LYS A 378 24.56 3.33 -16.92
N MET A 379 24.51 2.05 -17.27
CA MET A 379 25.48 1.04 -16.83
C MET A 379 26.82 1.09 -17.59
N THR A 380 26.90 1.83 -18.70
CA THR A 380 28.09 1.89 -19.55
C THR A 380 28.99 3.05 -19.15
N ASP A 381 30.30 2.81 -19.07
CA ASP A 381 31.31 3.87 -18.91
C ASP A 381 31.78 4.38 -20.29
N PHE A 382 31.22 5.51 -20.74
CA PHE A 382 31.55 6.09 -22.05
C PHE A 382 32.97 6.69 -22.15
N ASN A 383 33.74 6.74 -21.05
CA ASN A 383 35.14 7.16 -21.11
C ASN A 383 36.08 6.04 -21.59
N ARG A 384 35.55 4.82 -21.82
CA ARG A 384 36.30 3.64 -22.22
C ARG A 384 35.83 3.15 -23.59
N ASP A 385 36.69 3.24 -24.59
CA ASP A 385 36.40 2.80 -25.96
C ASP A 385 35.86 1.36 -26.03
N GLU A 386 36.38 0.46 -25.20
CA GLU A 386 35.92 -0.94 -25.18
C GLU A 386 34.49 -1.07 -24.63
N ALA A 387 34.12 -0.27 -23.63
CA ALA A 387 32.76 -0.22 -23.11
C ALA A 387 31.78 0.33 -24.15
N VAL A 388 32.17 1.39 -24.88
CA VAL A 388 31.36 1.96 -25.97
C VAL A 388 31.12 0.93 -27.08
N ARG A 389 32.16 0.22 -27.52
CA ARG A 389 32.02 -0.85 -28.52
C ARG A 389 31.11 -1.98 -28.04
N ARG A 390 31.17 -2.30 -26.75
CA ARG A 390 30.31 -3.33 -26.15
C ARG A 390 28.85 -2.89 -26.12
N PHE A 391 28.58 -1.64 -25.75
CA PHE A 391 27.23 -1.06 -25.79
C PHE A 391 26.67 -1.09 -27.22
N ALA A 392 27.46 -0.68 -28.23
CA ALA A 392 27.06 -0.78 -29.64
C ALA A 392 26.70 -2.22 -30.06
N ARG A 393 27.47 -3.23 -29.62
CA ARG A 393 27.13 -4.64 -29.88
C ARG A 393 25.83 -5.07 -29.20
N GLN A 394 25.56 -4.56 -28.00
CA GLN A 394 24.30 -4.84 -27.28
C GLN A 394 23.11 -4.20 -28.00
N MET A 395 23.23 -2.97 -28.50
CA MET A 395 22.20 -2.32 -29.33
C MET A 395 21.88 -3.14 -30.59
N ARG A 396 22.91 -3.59 -31.32
CA ARG A 396 22.76 -4.50 -32.46
C ARG A 396 22.03 -5.78 -32.11
N THR A 397 22.41 -6.42 -31.01
CA THR A 397 21.80 -7.68 -30.56
C THR A 397 20.34 -7.49 -30.14
N MET A 398 19.98 -6.29 -29.65
CA MET A 398 18.60 -5.91 -29.36
C MET A 398 17.79 -5.60 -30.63
N GLY A 399 18.43 -5.45 -31.79
CA GLY A 399 17.76 -5.11 -33.04
C GLY A 399 17.49 -3.61 -33.22
N VAL A 400 18.17 -2.75 -32.45
CA VAL A 400 18.04 -1.29 -32.53
C VAL A 400 18.45 -0.79 -33.92
N ASP A 401 19.63 -1.19 -34.38
CA ASP A 401 20.16 -0.82 -35.70
C ASP A 401 19.22 -1.23 -36.84
N ASP A 402 18.62 -2.42 -36.77
CA ASP A 402 17.69 -2.91 -37.79
C ASP A 402 16.38 -2.13 -37.81
N GLU A 403 15.89 -1.69 -36.65
CA GLU A 403 14.67 -0.89 -36.54
C GLU A 403 14.90 0.56 -36.97
N LEU A 404 16.08 1.13 -36.67
CA LEU A 404 16.50 2.45 -37.19
C LEU A 404 16.56 2.45 -38.71
N ARG A 405 17.17 1.41 -39.32
CA ARG A 405 17.20 1.25 -40.79
C ARG A 405 15.80 1.18 -41.40
N LYS A 406 14.88 0.40 -40.79
CA LYS A 406 13.49 0.32 -41.27
C LYS A 406 12.76 1.66 -41.24
N ARG A 407 13.17 2.56 -40.34
CA ARG A 407 12.62 3.91 -40.20
C ARG A 407 13.35 4.94 -41.06
N GLY A 408 14.35 4.50 -41.84
CA GLY A 408 15.08 5.32 -42.80
C GLY A 408 16.23 6.12 -42.20
N ALA A 409 16.86 5.64 -41.12
CA ALA A 409 18.10 6.23 -40.63
C ALA A 409 19.26 5.94 -41.61
N GLU A 410 19.99 6.99 -42.00
CA GLU A 410 21.16 6.95 -42.88
C GLU A 410 22.46 7.21 -42.10
N ASP A 411 23.61 6.86 -42.69
CA ASP A 411 24.93 7.11 -42.11
C ASP A 411 25.12 8.62 -41.85
N GLY A 412 25.47 8.98 -40.60
CA GLY A 412 25.59 10.37 -40.15
C GLY A 412 24.32 10.96 -39.52
N ASP A 413 23.20 10.23 -39.47
CA ASP A 413 22.01 10.70 -38.74
C ASP A 413 22.25 10.75 -37.23
N THR A 414 21.73 11.80 -36.58
CA THR A 414 21.83 11.97 -35.13
C THR A 414 20.86 11.05 -34.40
N ILE A 415 21.39 10.22 -33.49
CA ILE A 415 20.64 9.40 -32.55
C ILE A 415 20.77 9.99 -31.15
N ARG A 416 19.64 10.16 -30.46
CA ARG A 416 19.57 10.70 -29.11
C ARG A 416 19.10 9.63 -28.12
N ILE A 417 19.87 9.41 -27.04
CA ILE A 417 19.48 8.61 -25.88
C ILE A 417 19.61 9.50 -24.64
N LEU A 418 18.53 9.70 -23.90
CA LEU A 418 18.49 10.63 -22.76
C LEU A 418 18.96 12.04 -23.18
N GLN A 419 20.08 12.51 -22.64
CA GLN A 419 20.69 13.81 -22.96
C GLN A 419 21.92 13.70 -23.87
N PHE A 420 22.18 12.51 -24.40
CA PHE A 420 23.37 12.24 -25.20
C PHE A 420 22.99 12.04 -26.67
N GLU A 421 23.84 12.56 -27.54
CA GLU A 421 23.71 12.46 -28.99
C GLU A 421 24.94 11.79 -29.57
N PHE A 422 24.73 10.92 -30.54
CA PHE A 422 25.79 10.27 -31.31
C PHE A 422 25.33 10.02 -32.73
N GLU A 423 26.28 9.92 -33.65
CA GLU A 423 26.01 9.66 -35.06
C GLU A 423 25.76 8.17 -35.29
N PHE A 424 24.75 7.86 -36.11
CA PHE A 424 24.57 6.53 -36.64
C PHE A 424 25.69 6.23 -37.64
N VAL A 425 26.44 5.16 -37.39
CA VAL A 425 27.50 4.69 -38.29
C VAL A 425 27.23 3.24 -38.67
N GLU A 426 27.19 2.96 -39.97
CA GLU A 426 26.85 1.62 -40.52
C GLU A 426 27.79 0.47 -40.11
#